data_AF-A0A6S7ITN3-F1
#
_entry.id   AF-A0A6S7ITN3-F1
#
_cell.length_a   1.000
_cell.length_b   1.000
_cell.length_c   1.000
_cell.angle_alpha   90.00
_cell.angle_beta   90.00
_cell.angle_gamma   90.00
#
_symmetry.space_group_name_H-M   'P 1'
#
loop_
_entity.id
_entity.type
_entity.pdbx_description
1 polymer ?
#
loop_
_entity_poly.entity_id
_entity_poly.type
_entity_poly.pdbx_seq_one_letter_code
_entity_poly.pdbx_strand_id
1 'polypeptide(L)'
;MRVNLATQVLSETVSNIMMAYSSSETQETATFLLMMDKFFDCCNSRPEMSGQKRKPFLAPYTSVNDSRFNFLKETFLNYLANWKASIDERKGNFTKDDKSKMFLSSQTYQGLRLTVYSLEDVVKFLLNHGFEYVLTSKFSQDPLEEHFGRHRQSARRSANPSLQTLGVQENKFRIQRTVATSITPKGNTRGSKRPKEGITVTTSPLKRRKKSSY
;
A
#
# COMPACT_ATOMS: atom_id res chain seq x y z
N MET A 1 -12.64 -8.97 6.41
CA MET A 1 -11.42 -8.64 7.19
C MET A 1 -11.34 -7.13 7.34
N ARG A 2 -10.92 -6.61 8.49
CA ARG A 2 -10.92 -5.16 8.79
C ARG A 2 -9.50 -4.68 9.12
N VAL A 3 -8.73 -4.34 8.09
CA VAL A 3 -7.33 -3.87 8.23
C VAL A 3 -7.26 -2.55 9.01
N ASN A 4 -8.29 -1.71 8.91
CA ASN A 4 -8.37 -0.45 9.65
C ASN A 4 -8.28 -0.62 11.18
N LEU A 5 -8.87 -1.68 11.73
CA LEU A 5 -8.79 -1.97 13.16
C LEU A 5 -7.35 -2.34 13.55
N ALA A 6 -6.69 -3.19 12.74
CA ALA A 6 -5.30 -3.57 12.99
C ALA A 6 -4.37 -2.35 12.93
N THR A 7 -4.53 -1.45 11.96
CA THR A 7 -3.72 -0.23 11.84
C THR A 7 -3.96 0.76 12.98
N GLN A 8 -5.16 0.77 13.58
CA GLN A 8 -5.45 1.61 14.74
C GLN A 8 -4.76 1.08 16.01
N VAL A 9 -4.77 -0.24 16.19
CA VAL A 9 -4.12 -0.91 17.32
C VAL A 9 -2.60 -0.83 17.21
N LEU A 10 -2.05 -1.18 16.04
CA LEU A 10 -0.61 -1.13 15.74
C LEU A 10 -0.21 0.28 15.29
N SER A 11 -0.38 1.26 16.17
CA SER A 11 -0.09 2.66 15.84
C SER A 11 0.94 3.30 16.78
N GLU A 12 1.66 4.28 16.27
CA GLU A 12 2.59 5.11 17.05
C GLU A 12 1.89 5.78 18.24
N THR A 13 0.64 6.22 18.09
CA THR A 13 -0.13 6.80 19.20
C THR A 13 -0.35 5.80 20.33
N VAL A 14 -0.73 4.56 20.01
CA VAL A 14 -0.92 3.51 21.03
C VAL A 14 0.41 3.15 21.67
N SER A 15 1.49 3.06 20.89
CA SER A 15 2.84 2.87 21.41
C SER A 15 3.24 3.95 22.41
N ASN A 16 3.03 5.22 22.08
CA ASN A 16 3.38 6.35 22.95
C ASN A 16 2.58 6.34 24.26
N ILE A 17 1.28 6.03 24.19
CA ILE A 17 0.44 5.89 25.39
C ILE A 17 0.93 4.70 26.22
N MET A 18 1.20 3.56 25.59
CA MET A 18 1.73 2.40 26.31
C MET A 18 3.06 2.74 26.97
N MET A 19 3.98 3.44 26.30
CA MET A 19 5.24 3.87 26.91
C MET A 19 5.05 4.81 28.11
N ALA A 20 4.04 5.68 28.07
CA ALA A 20 3.76 6.61 29.17
C ALA A 20 3.21 5.90 30.42
N TYR A 21 2.55 4.76 30.25
CA TYR A 21 1.93 3.99 31.33
C TYR A 21 2.52 2.57 31.47
N SER A 22 3.68 2.30 30.85
CA SER A 22 4.26 0.96 30.83
C SER A 22 4.99 0.63 32.13
N SER A 23 5.00 -0.65 32.46
CA SER A 23 5.99 -1.24 33.35
C SER A 23 7.15 -1.77 32.51
N SER A 24 8.24 -2.20 33.16
CA SER A 24 9.34 -2.90 32.47
C SER A 24 8.88 -4.10 31.64
N GLU A 25 7.77 -4.74 32.02
CA GLU A 25 7.21 -5.90 31.32
C GLU A 25 6.43 -5.53 30.04
N THR A 26 5.92 -4.30 29.93
CA THR A 26 5.06 -3.89 28.81
C THR A 26 5.73 -2.94 27.82
N GLN A 27 6.95 -2.49 28.10
CA GLN A 27 7.76 -1.66 27.21
C GLN A 27 8.02 -2.34 25.86
N GLU A 28 8.33 -3.63 25.85
CA GLU A 28 8.59 -4.37 24.60
C GLU A 28 7.36 -4.43 23.68
N THR A 29 6.16 -4.49 24.26
CA THR A 29 4.92 -4.41 23.48
C THR A 29 4.80 -3.04 22.83
N ALA A 30 5.09 -1.96 23.55
CA ALA A 30 5.06 -0.61 22.97
C ALA A 30 6.09 -0.45 21.84
N THR A 31 7.30 -1.00 22.03
CA THR A 31 8.33 -1.05 20.98
C THR A 31 7.84 -1.82 19.76
N PHE A 32 7.22 -2.99 19.94
CA PHE A 32 6.63 -3.77 18.85
C PHE A 32 5.60 -2.95 18.05
N LEU A 33 4.68 -2.26 18.73
CA LEU A 33 3.68 -1.42 18.08
C LEU A 33 4.33 -0.33 17.22
N LEU A 34 5.37 0.33 17.73
CA LEU A 34 6.09 1.38 17.00
C LEU A 34 6.83 0.83 15.77
N MET A 35 7.50 -0.32 15.93
CA MET A 35 8.23 -0.98 14.85
C MET A 35 7.29 -1.37 13.71
N MET A 36 6.13 -1.94 14.03
CA MET A 36 5.12 -2.33 13.05
C MET A 36 4.46 -1.13 12.37
N ASP A 37 4.12 -0.08 13.12
CA ASP A 37 3.54 1.17 12.58
C ASP A 37 4.49 1.81 11.54
N LYS A 38 5.77 2.00 11.90
CA LYS A 38 6.77 2.57 10.99
C LYS A 38 7.04 1.69 9.78
N PHE A 39 7.11 0.37 9.96
CA PHE A 39 7.23 -0.58 8.85
C PHE A 39 6.04 -0.46 7.89
N PHE A 40 4.82 -0.41 8.42
CA PHE A 40 3.60 -0.29 7.63
C PHE A 40 3.57 1.03 6.85
N ASP A 41 3.95 2.13 7.48
CA ASP A 41 4.04 3.45 6.85
C ASP A 41 5.05 3.46 5.69
N CYS A 42 6.22 2.83 5.86
CA CYS A 42 7.19 2.64 4.77
C CYS A 42 6.62 1.89 3.56
N CYS A 43 5.74 0.90 3.80
CA CYS A 43 5.13 0.08 2.77
C CYS A 43 3.89 0.73 2.13
N ASN A 44 3.41 1.85 2.66
CA ASN A 44 2.15 2.48 2.27
C ASN A 44 2.33 3.97 1.99
N SER A 45 3.44 4.36 1.34
CA SER A 45 3.72 5.78 1.07
C SER A 45 2.73 6.38 0.08
N ARG A 46 2.31 7.62 0.31
CA ARG A 46 1.25 8.30 -0.46
C ARG A 46 1.65 9.72 -0.88
N PRO A 47 1.18 10.21 -2.04
CA PRO A 47 1.54 11.54 -2.52
C PRO A 47 1.04 12.65 -1.59
N GLU A 48 -0.15 12.50 -0.98
CA GLU A 48 -0.74 13.50 -0.08
C GLU A 48 0.03 13.67 1.25
N MET A 49 0.95 12.75 1.53
CA MET A 49 1.74 12.73 2.76
C MET A 49 3.08 13.46 2.59
N SER A 50 3.42 13.92 1.38
CA SER A 50 4.59 14.77 1.16
C SER A 50 4.48 16.04 1.99
N GLY A 51 5.46 16.29 2.87
CA GLY A 51 5.52 17.49 3.71
C GLY A 51 4.80 17.39 5.07
N GLN A 52 4.16 16.26 5.40
CA GLN A 52 3.58 16.08 6.73
C GLN A 52 4.64 15.68 7.77
N LYS A 53 4.87 16.55 8.76
CA LYS A 53 5.86 16.33 9.83
C LYS A 53 5.50 15.18 10.79
N ARG A 54 4.21 14.88 10.95
CA ARG A 54 3.73 13.90 11.97
C ARG A 54 4.00 12.45 11.57
N LYS A 55 4.04 12.14 10.27
CA LYS A 55 4.23 10.78 9.74
C LYS A 55 5.22 10.78 8.58
N PRO A 56 6.52 11.00 8.86
CA PRO A 56 7.53 11.13 7.81
C PRO A 56 7.74 9.83 7.03
N PHE A 57 7.41 8.67 7.63
CA PHE A 57 7.57 7.36 7.00
C PHE A 57 6.57 7.12 5.85
N LEU A 58 5.44 7.84 5.83
CA LEU A 58 4.43 7.80 4.77
C LEU A 58 4.76 8.65 3.54
N ALA A 59 5.82 9.46 3.59
CA ALA A 59 6.20 10.29 2.46
C ALA A 59 6.64 9.42 1.26
N PRO A 60 6.46 9.87 0.01
CA PRO A 60 7.02 9.18 -1.16
C PRO A 60 8.54 8.99 -1.02
N TYR A 61 9.09 7.91 -1.61
CA TYR A 61 10.53 7.76 -1.71
C TYR A 61 11.05 8.60 -2.86
N THR A 62 12.00 9.48 -2.59
CA THR A 62 12.57 10.42 -3.58
C THR A 62 14.09 10.25 -3.75
N SER A 63 14.72 9.41 -2.92
CA SER A 63 16.17 9.21 -2.91
C SER A 63 16.54 7.74 -2.76
N VAL A 64 17.58 7.34 -3.47
CA VAL A 64 18.18 5.99 -3.35
C VAL A 64 18.88 5.78 -2.01
N ASN A 65 19.23 6.87 -1.32
CA ASN A 65 19.89 6.87 -0.02
C ASN A 65 18.91 7.27 1.10
N ASP A 66 17.62 7.00 0.92
CA ASP A 66 16.59 7.31 1.92
C ASP A 66 16.89 6.59 3.25
N SER A 67 16.88 7.34 4.35
CA SER A 67 17.22 6.82 5.69
C SER A 67 16.25 5.74 6.17
N ARG A 68 15.04 5.67 5.60
CA ARG A 68 14.06 4.63 5.90
C ARG A 68 14.55 3.23 5.50
N PHE A 69 15.43 3.10 4.51
CA PHE A 69 16.05 1.80 4.20
C PHE A 69 16.91 1.29 5.35
N ASN A 70 17.68 2.18 5.99
CA ASN A 70 18.45 1.83 7.18
C ASN A 70 17.53 1.45 8.36
N PHE A 71 16.42 2.18 8.55
CA PHE A 71 15.43 1.76 9.54
C PHE A 71 14.89 0.35 9.25
N LEU A 72 14.48 0.07 8.00
CA LEU A 72 13.89 -1.22 7.66
C LEU A 72 14.87 -2.38 7.88
N LYS A 73 16.14 -2.23 7.51
CA LYS A 73 17.14 -3.31 7.59
C LYS A 73 17.83 -3.37 8.95
N GLU A 74 18.43 -2.27 9.36
CA GLU A 74 19.30 -2.24 10.52
C GLU A 74 18.54 -2.08 11.84
N THR A 75 17.30 -1.57 11.80
CA THR A 75 16.47 -1.44 13.00
C THR A 75 15.37 -2.49 13.05
N PHE A 76 14.49 -2.54 12.05
CA PHE A 76 13.30 -3.39 12.06
C PHE A 76 13.62 -4.88 11.90
N LEU A 77 14.40 -5.27 10.88
CA LEU A 77 14.76 -6.69 10.73
C LEU A 77 15.67 -7.19 11.85
N ASN A 78 16.62 -6.37 12.32
CA ASN A 78 17.46 -6.72 13.47
C ASN A 78 16.63 -6.87 14.76
N TYR A 79 15.61 -6.02 14.98
CA TYR A 79 14.67 -6.19 16.08
C TYR A 79 13.98 -7.57 16.03
N LEU A 80 13.46 -7.97 14.87
CA LEU A 80 12.83 -9.29 14.70
C LEU A 80 13.82 -10.45 14.90
N ALA A 81 15.07 -10.28 14.44
CA ALA A 81 16.13 -11.28 14.62
C ALA A 81 16.50 -11.44 16.11
N ASN A 82 16.64 -10.32 16.83
CA ASN A 82 16.93 -10.32 18.27
C ASN A 82 15.77 -10.92 19.07
N TRP A 83 14.52 -10.60 18.71
CA TRP A 83 13.34 -11.22 19.32
C TRP A 83 13.32 -12.74 19.08
N LYS A 84 13.66 -13.18 17.86
CA LYS A 84 13.77 -14.61 17.57
C LYS A 84 14.88 -15.29 18.40
N ALA A 85 16.06 -14.68 18.46
CA ALA A 85 17.19 -15.19 19.22
C ALA A 85 16.87 -15.30 20.72
N SER A 86 16.16 -14.32 21.29
CA SER A 86 15.79 -14.34 22.71
C SER A 86 14.85 -15.50 23.07
N ILE A 87 14.02 -15.96 22.12
CA ILE A 87 13.17 -17.16 22.29
C ILE A 87 14.00 -18.44 22.16
N ASP A 88 14.91 -18.46 21.20
CA ASP A 88 15.77 -19.62 20.95
C ASP A 88 16.70 -19.87 22.16
N GLU A 89 17.26 -18.80 22.75
CA GLU A 89 18.14 -18.80 23.93
C GLU A 89 17.40 -18.86 25.28
N ARG A 90 16.06 -18.74 25.28
CA ARG A 90 15.27 -18.72 26.51
C ARG A 90 15.48 -20.00 27.32
N LYS A 91 15.97 -19.84 28.55
CA LYS A 91 16.14 -20.93 29.53
C LYS A 91 14.77 -21.42 30.02
N GLY A 92 14.61 -22.74 30.10
CA GLY A 92 13.39 -23.41 30.56
C GLY A 92 13.03 -24.64 29.72
N ASN A 93 12.19 -25.52 30.26
CA ASN A 93 11.71 -26.73 29.56
C ASN A 93 10.56 -26.37 28.59
N PHE A 94 10.84 -25.54 27.60
CA PHE A 94 9.88 -25.21 26.55
C PHE A 94 10.00 -26.19 25.39
N THR A 95 8.88 -26.73 24.94
CA THR A 95 8.87 -27.56 23.73
C THR A 95 9.07 -26.70 22.48
N LYS A 96 9.36 -27.34 21.34
CA LYS A 96 9.41 -26.63 20.05
C LYS A 96 8.09 -25.95 19.70
N ASP A 97 6.96 -26.58 20.06
CA ASP A 97 5.62 -26.03 19.82
C ASP A 97 5.38 -24.77 20.68
N ASP A 98 5.78 -24.80 21.95
CA ASP A 98 5.69 -23.63 22.84
C ASP A 98 6.51 -22.46 22.30
N LYS A 99 7.76 -22.72 21.89
CA LYS A 99 8.62 -21.69 21.29
C LYS A 99 8.03 -21.13 19.99
N SER A 100 7.34 -21.96 19.19
CA SER A 100 6.71 -21.51 17.96
C SER A 100 5.55 -20.53 18.20
N LYS A 101 4.81 -20.69 19.31
CA LYS A 101 3.71 -19.79 19.71
C LYS A 101 4.20 -18.47 20.30
N MET A 102 5.46 -18.41 20.74
CA MET A 102 6.06 -17.19 21.31
C MET A 102 6.56 -16.21 20.25
N PHE A 103 6.64 -16.62 18.99
CA PHE A 103 7.11 -15.79 17.88
C PHE A 103 6.04 -15.64 16.80
N LEU A 104 6.32 -14.77 15.83
CA LEU A 104 5.58 -14.73 14.58
C LEU A 104 5.64 -16.10 13.87
N SER A 105 4.61 -16.41 13.08
CA SER A 105 4.67 -17.59 12.22
C SER A 105 5.87 -17.50 11.26
N SER A 106 6.44 -18.66 10.91
CA SER A 106 7.59 -18.74 10.00
C SER A 106 7.31 -18.01 8.67
N GLN A 107 6.09 -18.15 8.15
CA GLN A 107 5.63 -17.51 6.93
C GLN A 107 5.60 -15.98 7.07
N THR A 108 5.06 -15.45 8.18
CA THR A 108 5.02 -14.00 8.41
C THR A 108 6.42 -13.43 8.55
N TYR A 109 7.31 -14.09 9.30
CA TYR A 109 8.69 -13.63 9.46
C TYR A 109 9.46 -13.61 8.13
N GLN A 110 9.34 -14.67 7.33
CA GLN A 110 9.94 -14.72 5.99
C GLN A 110 9.34 -13.67 5.06
N GLY A 111 8.02 -13.49 5.09
CA GLY A 111 7.31 -12.48 4.29
C GLY A 111 7.76 -11.06 4.60
N LEU A 112 7.90 -10.71 5.88
CA LEU A 112 8.42 -9.40 6.30
C LEU A 112 9.84 -9.16 5.79
N ARG A 113 10.74 -10.15 5.93
CA ARG A 113 12.11 -10.05 5.40
C ARG A 113 12.11 -9.85 3.89
N LEU A 114 11.38 -10.69 3.15
CA LEU A 114 11.29 -10.60 1.70
C LEU A 114 10.73 -9.24 1.26
N THR A 115 9.73 -8.71 1.97
CA THR A 115 9.12 -7.41 1.69
C THR A 115 10.14 -6.29 1.86
N VAL A 116 10.93 -6.29 2.94
CA VAL A 116 11.96 -5.26 3.17
C VAL A 116 13.01 -5.25 2.05
N TYR A 117 13.58 -6.41 1.72
CA TYR A 117 14.63 -6.49 0.68
C TYR A 117 14.07 -6.14 -0.71
N SER A 118 12.92 -6.70 -1.09
CA SER A 118 12.32 -6.42 -2.39
C SER A 118 11.86 -4.97 -2.55
N LEU A 119 11.35 -4.35 -1.48
CA LEU A 119 10.97 -2.94 -1.50
C LEU A 119 12.18 -2.04 -1.72
N GLU A 120 13.29 -2.28 -1.01
CA GLU A 120 14.54 -1.52 -1.22
C GLU A 120 15.02 -1.64 -2.67
N ASP A 121 15.13 -2.86 -3.18
CA ASP A 121 15.63 -3.13 -4.53
C ASP A 121 14.75 -2.47 -5.60
N VAL A 122 13.43 -2.63 -5.50
CA VAL A 122 12.49 -2.06 -6.49
C VAL A 122 12.48 -0.53 -6.42
N VAL A 123 12.47 0.06 -5.22
CA VAL A 123 12.48 1.52 -5.08
C VAL A 123 13.78 2.11 -5.63
N LYS A 124 14.93 1.53 -5.28
CA LYS A 124 16.23 1.99 -5.81
C LYS A 124 16.32 1.82 -7.32
N PHE A 125 15.84 0.68 -7.84
CA PHE A 125 15.77 0.43 -9.27
C PHE A 125 14.97 1.52 -9.98
N LEU A 126 13.75 1.81 -9.53
CA LEU A 126 12.88 2.82 -10.15
C LEU A 126 13.51 4.22 -10.09
N LEU A 127 14.03 4.65 -8.94
CA LEU A 127 14.66 5.97 -8.81
C LEU A 127 15.89 6.11 -9.74
N ASN A 128 16.70 5.06 -9.87
CA ASN A 128 17.83 5.05 -10.82
C ASN A 128 17.40 5.10 -12.30
N HIS A 129 16.17 4.70 -12.63
CA HIS A 129 15.62 4.78 -13.98
C HIS A 129 14.90 6.12 -14.28
N GLY A 130 15.14 7.15 -13.46
CA GLY A 130 14.68 8.52 -13.73
C GLY A 130 13.27 8.83 -13.20
N PHE A 131 12.71 7.97 -12.34
CA PHE A 131 11.48 8.30 -11.63
C PHE A 131 11.77 9.30 -10.51
N GLU A 132 11.04 10.42 -10.47
CA GLU A 132 11.21 11.47 -9.45
C GLU A 132 10.88 10.98 -8.03
N TYR A 133 9.88 10.10 -7.94
CA TYR A 133 9.47 9.49 -6.68
C TYR A 133 8.81 8.13 -6.89
N VAL A 134 8.75 7.33 -5.82
CA VAL A 134 8.10 6.03 -5.79
C VAL A 134 7.05 5.98 -4.69
N LEU A 135 5.87 5.43 -5.02
CA LEU A 135 4.73 5.26 -4.12
C LEU A 135 4.54 3.79 -3.78
N THR A 136 5.02 3.37 -2.61
CA THR A 136 4.91 1.97 -2.13
C THR A 136 3.46 1.53 -1.89
N SER A 137 2.52 2.47 -1.68
CA SER A 137 1.07 2.16 -1.66
C SER A 137 0.53 1.56 -2.97
N LYS A 138 1.30 1.62 -4.07
CA LYS A 138 0.95 0.98 -5.35
C LYS A 138 1.46 -0.45 -5.48
N PHE A 139 2.25 -0.94 -4.52
CA PHE A 139 2.77 -2.31 -4.52
C PHE A 139 1.85 -3.30 -3.80
N SER A 140 0.81 -2.83 -3.11
CA SER A 140 -0.18 -3.68 -2.46
C SER A 140 -1.24 -4.20 -3.45
N GLN A 141 -1.93 -5.27 -3.04
CA GLN A 141 -3.05 -5.84 -3.80
C GLN A 141 -4.38 -5.13 -3.49
N ASP A 142 -4.39 -4.04 -2.73
CA ASP A 142 -5.61 -3.31 -2.35
C ASP A 142 -6.49 -2.93 -3.54
N PRO A 143 -5.95 -2.45 -4.70
CA PRO A 143 -6.79 -2.15 -5.85
C PRO A 143 -7.52 -3.38 -6.41
N LEU A 144 -6.91 -4.57 -6.29
CA LEU A 144 -7.54 -5.83 -6.71
C LEU A 144 -8.64 -6.24 -5.72
N GLU A 145 -8.40 -6.12 -4.42
CA GLU A 145 -9.42 -6.37 -3.40
C GLU A 145 -10.61 -5.41 -3.53
N GLU A 146 -10.34 -4.14 -3.80
CA GLU A 146 -11.36 -3.14 -4.09
C GLU A 146 -12.16 -3.51 -5.33
N HIS A 147 -11.50 -3.97 -6.39
CA HIS A 147 -12.17 -4.47 -7.61
C HIS A 147 -13.11 -5.63 -7.29
N PHE A 148 -12.67 -6.62 -6.51
CA PHE A 148 -13.55 -7.70 -6.03
C PHE A 148 -14.69 -7.19 -5.14
N GLY A 149 -14.44 -6.14 -4.34
CA GLY A 149 -15.48 -5.45 -3.58
C GLY A 149 -16.58 -4.87 -4.48
N ARG A 150 -16.20 -4.24 -5.59
CA ARG A 150 -17.15 -3.69 -6.58
C ARG A 150 -17.99 -4.78 -7.23
N HIS A 151 -17.42 -5.93 -7.55
CA HIS A 151 -18.18 -7.09 -8.05
C HIS A 151 -19.25 -7.53 -7.06
N ARG A 152 -18.89 -7.69 -5.78
CA ARG A 152 -19.83 -8.08 -4.72
C ARG A 152 -20.93 -7.04 -4.51
N GLN A 153 -20.60 -5.75 -4.55
CA GLN A 153 -21.57 -4.66 -4.42
C GLN A 153 -22.52 -4.58 -5.63
N SER A 154 -22.02 -4.80 -6.85
CA SER A 154 -22.83 -4.77 -8.07
C SER A 154 -23.90 -5.85 -8.10
N ALA A 155 -23.72 -6.94 -7.36
CA ALA A 155 -24.65 -8.05 -7.28
C ALA A 155 -25.78 -7.85 -6.24
N ARG A 156 -25.84 -6.69 -5.57
CA ARG A 156 -26.82 -6.33 -4.52
C ARG A 156 -26.88 -7.37 -3.40
N ARG A 157 -27.82 -8.33 -3.50
CA ARG A 157 -28.04 -9.40 -2.51
C ARG A 157 -27.19 -10.65 -2.74
N SER A 158 -26.55 -10.79 -3.90
CA SER A 158 -25.71 -11.95 -4.23
C SER A 158 -24.24 -11.64 -3.98
N ALA A 159 -23.79 -11.75 -2.72
CA ALA A 159 -22.41 -11.48 -2.35
C ALA A 159 -21.39 -12.49 -2.90
N ASN A 160 -21.86 -13.61 -3.47
CA ASN A 160 -21.05 -14.66 -4.07
C ASN A 160 -21.53 -14.96 -5.51
N PRO A 161 -21.09 -14.17 -6.49
CA PRO A 161 -21.53 -14.34 -7.88
C PRO A 161 -20.94 -15.61 -8.51
N SER A 162 -21.67 -16.22 -9.45
CA SER A 162 -21.13 -17.27 -10.31
C SER A 162 -20.10 -16.71 -11.30
N LEU A 163 -19.29 -17.57 -11.90
CA LEU A 163 -18.31 -17.16 -12.92
C LEU A 163 -18.98 -16.41 -14.10
N GLN A 164 -20.15 -16.88 -14.54
CA GLN A 164 -20.92 -16.21 -15.60
C GLN A 164 -21.36 -14.80 -15.16
N THR A 165 -21.81 -14.66 -13.92
CA THR A 165 -22.23 -13.37 -13.36
C THR A 165 -21.05 -12.41 -13.28
N LEU A 166 -19.89 -12.90 -12.84
CA LEU A 166 -18.65 -12.13 -12.81
C LEU A 166 -18.25 -11.65 -14.21
N GLY A 167 -18.32 -12.53 -15.23
CA GLY A 167 -18.03 -12.17 -16.62
C GLY A 167 -18.95 -11.07 -17.17
N VAL A 168 -20.25 -11.14 -16.89
CA VAL A 168 -21.21 -10.08 -17.28
C VAL A 168 -20.92 -8.76 -16.56
N GLN A 169 -20.58 -8.82 -15.26
CA GLN A 169 -20.21 -7.63 -14.49
C GLN A 169 -18.91 -6.99 -15.00
N GLU A 170 -17.91 -7.79 -15.36
CA GLU A 170 -16.64 -7.30 -15.89
C GLU A 170 -16.85 -6.54 -17.21
N ASN A 171 -17.68 -7.09 -18.11
CA ASN A 171 -18.07 -6.39 -19.34
C ASN A 171 -18.71 -5.04 -19.05
N LYS A 172 -19.60 -4.97 -18.05
CA LYS A 172 -20.25 -3.73 -17.63
C LYS A 172 -19.23 -2.71 -17.10
N PHE A 173 -18.30 -3.13 -16.23
CA PHE A 173 -17.26 -2.25 -15.71
C PHE A 173 -16.33 -1.73 -16.81
N ARG A 174 -15.96 -2.59 -17.76
CA ARG A 174 -15.15 -2.22 -18.92
C ARG A 174 -15.84 -1.16 -19.79
N ILE A 175 -17.12 -1.37 -20.12
CA ILE A 175 -17.91 -0.39 -20.89
C ILE A 175 -18.01 0.94 -20.12
N GLN A 176 -18.33 0.90 -18.83
CA GLN A 176 -18.41 2.11 -18.01
C GLN A 176 -17.10 2.90 -17.98
N ARG A 177 -15.95 2.22 -17.85
CA ARG A 177 -14.63 2.88 -17.91
C ARG A 177 -14.36 3.52 -19.26
N THR A 178 -14.63 2.82 -20.36
CA THR A 178 -14.47 3.36 -21.72
C THR A 178 -15.37 4.57 -21.98
N VAL A 179 -16.60 4.55 -21.46
CA VAL A 179 -17.52 5.69 -21.54
C VAL A 179 -17.01 6.84 -20.68
N ALA A 180 -16.53 6.58 -19.45
CA ALA A 180 -16.01 7.61 -18.57
C ALA A 180 -14.76 8.31 -19.13
N THR A 181 -13.88 7.60 -19.83
CA THR A 181 -12.68 8.19 -20.46
C THR A 181 -13.00 8.94 -21.76
N SER A 182 -14.08 8.56 -22.46
CA SER A 182 -14.53 9.25 -23.69
C SER A 182 -15.36 10.49 -23.40
N ILE A 183 -15.93 10.63 -22.19
CA ILE A 183 -16.57 11.86 -21.74
C ILE A 183 -15.48 12.80 -21.23
N THR A 184 -15.08 13.78 -22.04
CA THR A 184 -14.22 14.88 -21.56
C THR A 184 -14.94 15.62 -20.44
N PRO A 185 -14.36 15.72 -19.22
CA PRO A 185 -14.98 16.50 -18.14
C PRO A 185 -15.18 17.94 -18.62
N LYS A 186 -16.37 18.51 -18.41
CA LYS A 186 -16.55 19.95 -18.53
C LYS A 186 -15.63 20.60 -17.48
N GLY A 187 -14.67 21.40 -17.92
CA GLY A 187 -14.00 22.34 -17.02
C GLY A 187 -15.07 23.22 -16.36
N ASN A 188 -14.92 23.47 -15.06
CA ASN A 188 -15.88 24.25 -14.26
C ASN A 188 -15.99 25.73 -14.70
N THR A 189 -15.23 26.17 -15.70
CA THR A 189 -15.35 27.49 -16.32
C THR A 189 -16.51 27.51 -17.33
N ARG A 190 -17.51 28.36 -17.06
CA ARG A 190 -18.63 28.63 -17.98
C ARG A 190 -18.11 29.00 -19.37
N GLY A 191 -18.34 28.16 -20.38
CA GLY A 191 -18.10 28.54 -21.78
C GLY A 191 -17.93 27.42 -22.80
N SER A 192 -17.51 26.21 -22.39
CA SER A 192 -17.33 25.12 -23.37
C SER A 192 -18.68 24.51 -23.80
N LYS A 193 -19.11 24.83 -25.03
CA LYS A 193 -20.23 24.16 -25.71
C LYS A 193 -19.73 22.80 -26.21
N ARG A 194 -20.52 21.73 -25.96
CA ARG A 194 -20.27 20.41 -26.57
C ARG A 194 -20.28 20.55 -28.10
N PRO A 195 -19.40 19.86 -28.85
CA PRO A 195 -19.66 19.60 -30.26
C PRO A 195 -21.04 18.92 -30.36
N LYS A 196 -21.90 19.42 -31.25
CA LYS A 196 -23.26 18.88 -31.43
C LYS A 196 -23.26 17.49 -32.09
N GLU A 197 -22.15 17.10 -32.68
CA GLU A 197 -21.98 15.79 -33.30
C GLU A 197 -21.41 14.81 -32.27
N GLY A 198 -22.04 13.65 -32.18
CA GLY A 198 -21.53 12.54 -31.40
C GLY A 198 -20.10 12.19 -31.84
N ILE A 199 -19.28 11.76 -30.89
CA ILE A 199 -17.90 11.33 -31.15
C ILE A 199 -17.95 10.18 -32.15
N THR A 200 -17.56 10.43 -33.40
CA THR A 200 -17.40 9.38 -34.40
C THR A 200 -16.02 8.76 -34.16
N VAL A 201 -16.01 7.52 -33.65
CA VAL A 201 -14.77 6.73 -33.55
C VAL A 201 -14.35 6.39 -34.98
N THR A 202 -13.32 7.06 -35.49
CA THR A 202 -12.76 6.80 -36.82
C THR A 202 -11.41 6.10 -36.68
N THR A 203 -11.18 5.10 -37.53
CA THR A 203 -9.89 4.43 -37.69
C THR A 203 -8.96 5.21 -38.63
N SER A 204 -9.40 6.37 -39.13
CA SER A 204 -8.59 7.20 -40.03
C SER A 204 -7.39 7.79 -39.30
N PRO A 205 -6.22 7.90 -39.97
CA PRO A 205 -5.03 8.51 -39.37
C PRO A 205 -5.30 9.95 -38.90
N LEU A 206 -4.76 10.31 -37.74
CA LEU A 206 -4.88 11.66 -37.18
C LEU A 206 -4.33 12.70 -38.17
N LYS A 207 -5.15 13.71 -38.52
CA LYS A 207 -4.72 14.78 -39.41
C LYS A 207 -3.56 15.56 -38.78
N ARG A 208 -2.47 15.70 -39.53
CA ARG A 208 -1.26 16.41 -39.11
C ARG A 208 -1.59 17.87 -38.77
N ARG A 209 -1.25 18.28 -37.55
CA ARG A 209 -1.49 19.65 -37.03
C ARG A 209 -0.64 20.65 -37.83
N LYS A 210 -1.26 21.67 -38.43
CA LYS A 210 -0.52 22.76 -39.08
C LYS A 210 0.18 23.59 -38.01
N LYS A 211 1.49 23.80 -38.15
CA LYS A 211 2.25 24.72 -37.29
C LYS A 211 1.75 26.14 -37.55
N SER A 212 1.44 26.89 -36.50
CA SER A 212 1.26 28.33 -36.60
C SER A 212 2.60 28.94 -37.00
N SER A 213 2.65 29.73 -38.06
CA SER A 213 3.77 30.65 -38.28
C SER A 213 3.70 31.70 -37.18
N TYR A 214 4.83 31.93 -36.52
CA TYR A 214 5.04 33.09 -35.65
C TYR A 214 5.10 34.37 -36.49
#